data_AF-A0A832DRR1-F1
#
_entry.id   AF-A0A832DRR1-F1
#
_cell.length_a   1.000
_cell.length_b   1.000
_cell.length_c   1.000
_cell.angle_alpha   90.00
_cell.angle_beta   90.00
_cell.angle_gamma   90.00
#
_symmetry.space_group_name_H-M   'P 1'
#
loop_
_entity.id
_entity.type
_entity.pdbx_description
1 polymer ?
#
loop_
_entity_poly.entity_id
_entity_poly.type
_entity_poly.pdbx_seq_one_letter_code
_entity_poly.pdbx_strand_id
1 'polypeptide(L)'
;MKKEQLEILIYDTETFVYFQQKKIDKIIKERDIISTSESVFIFKNFSESLFKLSELFSRVNEIENHSTIRDICELSLHTIGWIIFTLPSLEIHTPLFPENFKIKDIDIIDFLAQSMINIENLSDDIKSLKWFSTDITQDLKKASMFFGYLSSISQKGGQYS
;
A
#
# COMPACT_ATOMS: atom_id res chain seq x y z
N MET A 1 3.32 -23.21 6.41
CA MET A 1 4.47 -22.68 5.63
C MET A 1 5.76 -22.88 6.45
N LYS A 2 6.93 -23.12 5.84
CA LYS A 2 8.17 -23.19 6.66
C LYS A 2 8.51 -21.78 7.16
N LYS A 3 8.95 -21.62 8.41
CA LYS A 3 9.33 -20.34 9.02
C LYS A 3 10.24 -19.48 8.10
N GLU A 4 11.20 -20.13 7.45
CA GLU A 4 12.12 -19.53 6.48
C GLU A 4 11.41 -18.84 5.29
N GLN A 5 10.29 -19.39 4.81
CA GLN A 5 9.55 -18.82 3.68
C GLN A 5 8.81 -17.54 4.06
N LEU A 6 8.37 -17.42 5.31
CA LEU A 6 7.73 -16.21 5.83
C LEU A 6 8.75 -15.08 6.00
N GLU A 7 9.90 -15.40 6.58
CA GLU A 7 11.00 -14.45 6.78
C GLU A 7 11.51 -13.91 5.44
N ILE A 8 11.64 -14.79 4.43
CA ILE A 8 11.93 -14.38 3.05
C ILE A 8 10.85 -13.44 2.51
N LEU A 9 9.56 -13.75 2.70
CA LEU A 9 8.48 -12.91 2.19
C LEU A 9 8.45 -11.53 2.85
N ILE A 10 8.73 -11.45 4.16
CA ILE A 10 8.85 -10.18 4.89
C ILE A 10 10.02 -9.37 4.33
N TYR A 11 11.20 -9.98 4.25
CA TYR A 11 12.40 -9.33 3.73
C TYR A 11 12.24 -8.85 2.29
N ASP A 12 11.65 -9.66 1.42
CA ASP A 12 11.36 -9.32 0.04
C ASP A 12 10.38 -8.13 -0.05
N THR A 13 9.37 -8.09 0.84
CA THR A 13 8.40 -7.01 0.90
C THR A 13 9.02 -5.71 1.39
N GLU A 14 9.78 -5.77 2.48
CA GLU A 14 10.51 -4.62 3.04
C GLU A 14 11.50 -4.04 2.01
N THR A 15 12.31 -4.91 1.40
CA THR A 15 13.29 -4.53 0.38
C THR A 15 12.60 -3.87 -0.81
N PHE A 16 11.50 -4.45 -1.28
CA PHE A 16 10.71 -3.88 -2.36
C PHE A 16 10.23 -2.47 -1.99
N VAL A 17 9.52 -2.32 -0.87
CA VAL A 17 8.97 -1.02 -0.42
C VAL A 17 10.07 0.03 -0.30
N TYR A 18 11.19 -0.30 0.36
CA TYR A 18 12.30 0.62 0.55
C TYR A 18 12.86 1.17 -0.77
N PHE A 19 13.09 0.30 -1.76
CA PHE A 19 13.63 0.75 -3.04
C PHE A 19 12.61 1.55 -3.86
N GLN A 20 11.32 1.20 -3.81
CA GLN A 20 10.30 1.96 -4.53
C GLN A 20 10.05 3.32 -3.88
N GLN A 21 9.99 3.39 -2.56
CA GLN A 21 9.89 4.64 -1.81
C GLN A 21 11.00 5.61 -2.23
N LYS A 22 12.25 5.17 -2.24
CA LYS A 22 13.37 6.03 -2.68
C LYS A 22 13.21 6.57 -4.10
N LYS A 23 12.71 5.76 -5.03
CA LYS A 23 12.50 6.19 -6.43
C LYS A 23 11.35 7.18 -6.54
N ILE A 24 10.25 6.91 -5.84
CA ILE A 24 9.04 7.74 -5.88
C ILE A 24 9.29 9.08 -5.19
N ASP A 25 9.91 9.08 -4.01
CA ASP A 25 10.29 10.29 -3.29
C ASP A 25 11.22 11.18 -4.13
N LYS A 26 12.11 10.57 -4.92
CA LYS A 26 12.96 11.30 -5.86
C LYS A 26 12.13 11.97 -6.96
N ILE A 27 11.18 11.25 -7.57
CA ILE A 27 10.28 11.80 -8.59
C ILE A 27 9.50 12.99 -8.04
N ILE A 28 8.96 12.89 -6.83
CA ILE A 28 8.12 13.92 -6.21
C ILE A 28 8.93 15.15 -5.79
N LYS A 29 10.14 14.95 -5.24
CA LYS A 29 10.99 16.07 -4.78
C LYS A 29 11.64 16.86 -5.92
N GLU A 30 11.92 16.21 -7.04
CA GLU A 30 12.70 16.81 -8.13
C GLU A 30 11.83 17.48 -9.21
N ARG A 31 10.50 17.31 -9.19
CA ARG A 31 9.63 17.79 -10.26
C ARG A 31 8.42 18.57 -9.75
N ASP A 32 8.17 19.72 -10.38
CA ASP A 32 6.93 20.49 -10.21
C ASP A 32 5.72 19.88 -10.94
N ILE A 33 5.95 18.99 -11.92
CA ILE A 33 4.91 18.31 -12.70
C ILE A 33 5.30 16.84 -12.91
N ILE A 34 4.42 15.91 -12.53
CA ILE A 34 4.62 14.47 -12.68
C ILE A 34 4.05 14.03 -14.03
N SER A 35 4.86 13.34 -14.84
CA SER A 35 4.39 12.83 -16.13
C SER A 35 3.42 11.66 -15.99
N THR A 36 2.65 11.37 -17.04
CA THR A 36 1.73 10.22 -17.06
C THR A 36 2.46 8.89 -16.81
N SER A 37 3.65 8.69 -17.39
CA SER A 37 4.43 7.46 -17.19
C SER A 37 4.95 7.32 -15.76
N GLU A 38 5.35 8.42 -15.13
CA GLU A 38 5.72 8.47 -13.71
C GLU A 38 4.51 8.21 -12.82
N SER A 39 3.34 8.76 -13.15
CA SER A 39 2.08 8.51 -12.43
C SER A 39 1.71 7.03 -12.47
N VAL A 40 1.76 6.41 -13.66
CA VAL A 40 1.55 4.97 -13.87
C VAL A 40 2.53 4.16 -13.02
N PHE A 41 3.82 4.54 -13.03
CA PHE A 41 4.84 3.89 -12.22
C PHE A 41 4.50 3.97 -10.72
N ILE A 42 4.15 5.14 -10.21
CA ILE A 42 3.83 5.36 -8.79
C ILE A 42 2.62 4.50 -8.38
N PHE A 43 1.50 4.60 -9.11
CA PHE A 43 0.29 3.84 -8.79
C PHE A 43 0.51 2.32 -8.88
N LYS A 44 1.29 1.85 -9.85
CA LYS A 44 1.64 0.43 -9.94
C LYS A 44 2.43 -0.03 -8.72
N ASN A 45 3.38 0.77 -8.24
CA ASN A 45 4.16 0.42 -7.05
C ASN A 45 3.34 0.48 -5.76
N PHE A 46 2.39 1.42 -5.64
CA PHE A 46 1.42 1.41 -4.53
C PHE A 46 0.56 0.14 -4.54
N SER A 47 0.04 -0.22 -5.71
CA SER A 47 -0.73 -1.46 -5.89
C SER A 47 0.06 -2.68 -5.46
N GLU A 48 1.30 -2.83 -5.94
CA GLU A 48 2.15 -3.98 -5.62
C GLU A 48 2.57 -4.01 -4.14
N SER A 49 2.89 -2.85 -3.54
CA SER A 49 3.23 -2.76 -2.12
C SER A 49 2.07 -3.24 -1.24
N LEU A 50 0.87 -2.71 -1.47
CA LEU A 50 -0.34 -3.10 -0.72
C LEU A 50 -0.73 -4.56 -0.95
N PHE A 51 -0.50 -5.08 -2.17
CA PHE A 51 -0.72 -6.49 -2.46
C PHE A 51 0.20 -7.38 -1.62
N LYS A 52 1.51 -7.10 -1.60
CA LYS A 52 2.49 -7.86 -0.79
C LYS A 52 2.17 -7.82 0.70
N LEU A 53 1.79 -6.65 1.23
CA LEU A 53 1.32 -6.54 2.61
C LEU A 53 0.07 -7.40 2.87
N SER A 54 -0.87 -7.44 1.93
CA SER A 54 -2.05 -8.30 2.04
C SER A 54 -1.68 -9.79 2.06
N GLU A 55 -0.63 -10.19 1.33
CA GLU A 55 -0.13 -11.57 1.36
C GLU A 55 0.47 -11.90 2.73
N LEU A 56 1.21 -10.96 3.36
CA LEU A 56 1.70 -11.11 4.72
C LEU A 56 0.55 -11.27 5.73
N PHE A 57 -0.45 -10.38 5.69
CA PHE A 57 -1.60 -10.46 6.60
C PHE A 57 -2.42 -11.74 6.40
N SER A 58 -2.52 -12.25 5.17
CA SER A 58 -3.22 -13.51 4.91
C SER A 58 -2.59 -14.72 5.61
N ARG A 59 -1.32 -14.59 6.03
CA ARG A 59 -0.56 -15.63 6.72
C ARG A 59 -0.46 -15.43 8.21
N VAL A 60 -0.91 -14.29 8.77
CA VAL A 60 -0.76 -13.95 10.21
C VAL A 60 -1.32 -15.03 11.14
N ASN A 61 -2.39 -15.72 10.73
CA ASN A 61 -2.96 -16.83 11.50
C ASN A 61 -2.02 -18.04 11.64
N GLU A 62 -1.12 -18.24 10.68
CA GLU A 62 -0.12 -19.31 10.66
C GLU A 62 1.14 -18.97 11.47
N ILE A 63 1.29 -17.73 11.96
CA ILE A 63 2.49 -17.25 12.64
C ILE A 63 2.33 -17.41 14.15
N GLU A 64 3.24 -18.14 14.79
CA GLU A 64 3.27 -18.25 16.27
C GLU A 64 4.14 -17.16 16.91
N ASN A 65 5.17 -16.70 16.20
CA ASN A 65 6.09 -15.71 16.73
C ASN A 65 5.43 -14.31 16.75
N HIS A 66 5.23 -13.79 17.96
CA HIS A 66 4.67 -12.47 18.19
C HIS A 66 5.53 -11.32 17.65
N SER A 67 6.87 -11.44 17.69
CA SER A 67 7.75 -10.38 17.15
C SER A 67 7.58 -10.28 15.64
N THR A 68 7.53 -11.40 14.95
CA THR A 68 7.31 -11.45 13.50
C THR A 68 5.98 -10.83 13.08
N ILE A 69 4.93 -11.04 13.86
CA ILE A 69 3.62 -10.41 13.62
C ILE A 69 3.73 -8.89 13.81
N ARG A 70 4.43 -8.44 14.85
CA ARG A 70 4.68 -7.00 15.08
C ARG A 70 5.49 -6.38 13.95
N ASP A 71 6.52 -7.05 13.45
CA ASP A 71 7.31 -6.59 12.30
C ASP A 71 6.43 -6.39 11.05
N ILE A 72 5.48 -7.29 10.79
CA ILE A 72 4.50 -7.15 9.71
C ILE A 72 3.62 -5.91 9.94
N CYS A 73 3.13 -5.68 11.16
CA CYS A 73 2.36 -4.50 11.50
C CYS A 73 3.16 -3.21 11.28
N GLU A 74 4.39 -3.14 11.79
CA GLU A 74 5.28 -1.97 11.65
C GLU A 74 5.58 -1.65 10.18
N LEU A 75 5.96 -2.67 9.40
CA LEU A 75 6.18 -2.54 7.96
C LEU A 75 4.92 -2.01 7.25
N SER A 76 3.75 -2.52 7.65
CA SER A 76 2.47 -2.13 7.05
C SER A 76 2.10 -0.68 7.39
N LEU A 77 2.23 -0.29 8.66
CA LEU A 77 1.97 1.08 9.11
C LEU A 77 2.90 2.07 8.40
N HIS A 78 4.20 1.76 8.32
CA HIS A 78 5.16 2.60 7.62
C HIS A 78 4.82 2.75 6.13
N THR A 79 4.51 1.63 5.46
CA THR A 79 4.18 1.64 4.03
C THR A 79 2.89 2.40 3.74
N ILE A 80 1.84 2.15 4.52
CA ILE A 80 0.54 2.85 4.35
C ILE A 80 0.70 4.34 4.63
N GLY A 81 1.41 4.70 5.71
CA GLY A 81 1.71 6.09 6.04
C GLY A 81 2.46 6.79 4.89
N TRP A 82 3.49 6.17 4.34
CA TRP A 82 4.21 6.69 3.18
C TRP A 82 3.29 6.94 1.98
N ILE A 83 2.39 5.99 1.64
CA ILE A 83 1.42 6.16 0.55
C ILE A 83 0.51 7.36 0.84
N ILE A 84 -0.06 7.45 2.05
CA ILE A 84 -0.93 8.55 2.47
C ILE A 84 -0.22 9.90 2.31
N PHE A 85 1.01 10.04 2.80
CA PHE A 85 1.75 11.30 2.71
C PHE A 85 2.16 11.65 1.27
N THR A 86 2.23 10.66 0.40
CA THR A 86 2.58 10.86 -1.00
C THR A 86 1.38 11.34 -1.82
N LEU A 87 0.17 10.85 -1.53
CA LEU A 87 -1.04 11.08 -2.34
C LEU A 87 -1.38 12.56 -2.61
N PRO A 88 -1.30 13.49 -1.63
CA PRO A 88 -1.59 14.91 -1.89
C PRO A 88 -0.68 15.52 -2.96
N SER A 89 0.57 15.06 -3.02
CA SER A 89 1.50 15.51 -4.07
C SER A 89 1.13 14.94 -5.44
N LEU A 90 0.42 13.82 -5.51
CA LEU A 90 -0.04 13.24 -6.78
C LEU A 90 -1.34 13.88 -7.25
N GLU A 91 -2.28 14.19 -6.36
CA GLU A 91 -3.58 14.79 -6.74
C GLU A 91 -3.41 16.13 -7.46
N ILE A 92 -2.38 16.90 -7.11
CA ILE A 92 -2.10 18.21 -7.71
C ILE A 92 -1.38 18.06 -9.06
N HIS A 93 -0.61 16.99 -9.24
CA HIS A 93 0.37 16.87 -10.32
C HIS A 93 0.10 15.73 -11.30
N THR A 94 -0.95 14.92 -11.09
CA THR A 94 -1.35 13.84 -11.99
C THR A 94 -2.49 14.27 -12.92
N PRO A 95 -2.61 13.70 -14.13
CA PRO A 95 -3.69 14.00 -15.07
C PRO A 95 -5.05 13.37 -14.66
N LEU A 96 -5.20 12.96 -13.40
CA LEU A 96 -6.41 12.36 -12.86
C LEU A 96 -7.21 13.41 -12.11
N PHE A 97 -8.53 13.41 -12.30
CA PHE A 97 -9.41 14.24 -11.49
C PHE A 97 -9.50 13.73 -10.04
N PRO A 98 -9.63 14.62 -9.02
CA PRO A 98 -9.77 14.26 -7.62
C PRO A 98 -10.88 13.23 -7.35
N GLU A 99 -11.97 13.24 -8.14
CA GLU A 99 -13.07 12.30 -7.98
C GLU A 99 -12.68 10.84 -8.27
N ASN A 100 -11.57 10.63 -9.00
CA ASN A 100 -11.02 9.30 -9.24
C ASN A 100 -10.37 8.70 -7.99
N PHE A 101 -10.10 9.49 -6.95
CA PHE A 101 -9.42 9.06 -5.71
C PHE A 101 -10.38 8.45 -4.67
N LYS A 102 -11.48 7.83 -5.10
CA LYS A 102 -12.51 7.27 -4.20
C LYS A 102 -12.71 5.75 -4.35
N ILE A 103 -12.81 5.06 -3.21
CA ILE A 103 -13.27 3.66 -3.10
C ILE A 103 -14.64 3.65 -2.44
N LYS A 104 -15.69 3.22 -3.16
CA LYS A 104 -17.08 3.15 -2.64
C LYS A 104 -17.54 4.48 -1.99
N ASP A 105 -17.29 5.59 -2.67
CA ASP A 105 -17.56 6.97 -2.20
C ASP A 105 -16.74 7.45 -0.99
N ILE A 106 -15.83 6.62 -0.48
CA ILE A 106 -14.86 6.99 0.56
C ILE A 106 -13.57 7.46 -0.13
N ASP A 107 -13.01 8.57 0.34
CA ASP A 107 -11.70 9.04 -0.11
C ASP A 107 -10.61 7.98 0.15
N ILE A 108 -9.68 7.79 -0.78
CA ILE A 108 -8.63 6.78 -0.64
C ILE A 108 -7.71 7.06 0.56
N ILE A 109 -7.46 8.33 0.88
CA ILE A 109 -6.67 8.71 2.04
C ILE A 109 -7.40 8.29 3.31
N ASP A 110 -8.70 8.59 3.42
CA ASP A 110 -9.53 8.19 4.55
C ASP A 110 -9.61 6.66 4.69
N PHE A 111 -9.76 5.95 3.57
CA PHE A 111 -9.79 4.48 3.54
C PHE A 111 -8.47 3.87 4.06
N LEU A 112 -7.33 4.40 3.61
CA LEU A 112 -6.01 3.96 4.05
C LEU A 112 -5.74 4.35 5.51
N ALA A 113 -6.16 5.53 5.95
CA ALA A 113 -6.02 5.99 7.32
C ALA A 113 -6.82 5.08 8.28
N GLN A 114 -8.04 4.70 7.92
CA GLN A 114 -8.82 3.74 8.70
C GLN A 114 -8.13 2.37 8.79
N SER A 115 -7.54 1.91 7.68
CA SER A 115 -6.76 0.65 7.66
C SER A 115 -5.55 0.74 8.60
N MET A 116 -4.85 1.87 8.59
CA MET A 116 -3.71 2.15 9.47
C MET A 116 -4.12 2.13 10.95
N ILE A 117 -5.21 2.81 11.31
CA ILE A 117 -5.76 2.84 12.69
C ILE A 117 -6.13 1.42 13.15
N ASN A 118 -6.76 0.64 12.27
CA ASN A 118 -7.13 -0.74 12.60
C ASN A 118 -5.89 -1.60 12.90
N ILE A 119 -4.84 -1.48 12.08
CA ILE A 119 -3.59 -2.21 12.30
C ILE A 119 -2.90 -1.75 13.59
N GLU A 120 -2.82 -0.44 13.83
CA GLU A 120 -2.18 0.14 15.02
C GLU A 120 -2.86 -0.34 16.31
N ASN A 121 -4.19 -0.23 16.39
CA ASN A 121 -4.97 -0.68 17.54
C ASN A 121 -4.82 -2.18 17.84
N LEU A 122 -4.59 -2.99 16.81
CA LEU A 122 -4.46 -4.44 16.93
C LEU A 122 -3.01 -4.90 17.09
N SER A 123 -2.02 -4.03 16.84
CA SER A 123 -0.59 -4.39 16.84
C SER A 123 -0.09 -4.91 18.19
N ASP A 124 -0.72 -4.47 19.29
CA ASP A 124 -0.43 -4.92 20.65
C ASP A 124 -1.34 -6.06 21.14
N ASP A 125 -2.48 -6.31 20.48
CA ASP A 125 -3.37 -7.45 20.74
C ASP A 125 -3.34 -8.45 19.57
N ILE A 126 -2.28 -9.25 19.55
CA ILE A 126 -2.03 -10.25 18.51
C ILE A 126 -3.16 -11.27 18.38
N LYS A 127 -3.87 -11.57 19.48
CA LYS A 127 -4.99 -12.52 19.44
C LYS A 127 -6.15 -11.93 18.64
N SER A 128 -6.48 -10.68 18.89
CA SER A 128 -7.49 -9.95 18.10
C SER A 128 -7.00 -9.73 16.67
N LEU A 129 -5.74 -9.37 16.47
CA LEU A 129 -5.15 -9.21 15.13
C LEU A 129 -5.33 -10.44 14.26
N LYS A 130 -5.09 -11.64 14.80
CA LYS A 130 -5.33 -12.91 14.09
C LYS A 130 -6.79 -13.02 13.64
N TRP A 131 -7.73 -12.71 14.52
CA TRP A 131 -9.16 -12.75 14.18
C TRP A 131 -9.54 -11.76 13.06
N PHE A 132 -9.00 -10.55 13.10
CA PHE A 132 -9.27 -9.49 12.11
C PHE A 132 -8.35 -9.52 10.88
N SER A 133 -7.37 -10.43 10.82
CA SER A 133 -6.38 -10.50 9.73
C SER A 133 -7.00 -10.64 8.34
N THR A 134 -8.15 -11.31 8.26
CA THR A 134 -8.89 -11.47 7.00
C THR A 134 -9.46 -10.14 6.50
N ASP A 135 -10.00 -9.33 7.40
CA ASP A 135 -10.57 -8.02 7.05
C ASP A 135 -9.46 -7.06 6.61
N ILE A 136 -8.36 -7.00 7.37
CA ILE A 136 -7.16 -6.23 7.01
C ILE A 136 -6.64 -6.66 5.63
N THR A 137 -6.53 -7.98 5.39
CA THR A 137 -6.12 -8.52 4.09
C THR A 137 -7.03 -8.03 2.96
N GLN A 138 -8.35 -8.04 3.16
CA GLN A 138 -9.30 -7.60 2.15
C GLN A 138 -9.21 -6.10 1.89
N ASP A 139 -9.02 -5.29 2.92
CA ASP A 139 -8.94 -3.84 2.75
C ASP A 139 -7.66 -3.43 2.01
N LEU A 140 -6.52 -4.04 2.35
CA LEU A 140 -5.28 -3.87 1.60
C LEU A 140 -5.41 -4.31 0.14
N LYS A 141 -6.11 -5.43 -0.12
CA LYS A 141 -6.40 -5.87 -1.50
C LYS A 141 -7.29 -4.90 -2.26
N LYS A 142 -8.33 -4.34 -1.64
CA LYS A 142 -9.19 -3.33 -2.27
C LYS A 142 -8.39 -2.10 -2.66
N ALA A 143 -7.57 -1.57 -1.75
CA ALA A 143 -6.69 -0.44 -2.03
C ALA A 143 -5.66 -0.78 -3.13
N SER A 144 -5.07 -1.98 -3.09
CA SER A 144 -4.16 -2.47 -4.12
C SER A 144 -4.83 -2.50 -5.50
N MET A 145 -6.02 -3.08 -5.61
CA MET A 145 -6.77 -3.14 -6.87
C MET A 145 -7.13 -1.76 -7.39
N PHE A 146 -7.50 -0.85 -6.49
CA PHE A 146 -7.81 0.52 -6.82
C PHE A 146 -6.60 1.26 -7.42
N PHE A 147 -5.42 1.19 -6.82
CA PHE A 147 -4.21 1.77 -7.43
C PHE A 147 -3.82 1.10 -8.75
N GLY A 148 -4.03 -0.22 -8.87
CA GLY A 148 -3.83 -0.92 -10.14
C GLY A 148 -4.77 -0.43 -11.24
N TYR A 149 -6.00 -0.09 -10.87
CA TYR A 149 -6.98 0.54 -11.76
C TYR A 149 -6.57 1.96 -12.17
N LEU A 150 -6.14 2.81 -11.21
CA LEU A 150 -5.63 4.15 -11.51
C LEU A 150 -4.41 4.11 -12.45
N SER A 151 -3.49 3.18 -12.22
CA SER A 151 -2.37 2.91 -13.13
C SER A 151 -2.86 2.57 -14.54
N SER A 152 -3.87 1.70 -14.66
CA SER A 152 -4.39 1.24 -15.95
C SER A 152 -5.10 2.35 -16.72
N ILE A 153 -5.85 3.21 -16.04
CA ILE A 153 -6.52 4.36 -16.66
C ILE A 153 -5.52 5.42 -17.10
N SER A 154 -4.55 5.75 -16.24
CA SER A 154 -3.50 6.71 -16.57
C SER A 154 -2.74 6.27 -17.83
N GLN A 155 -2.46 4.97 -17.95
CA GLN A 155 -1.81 4.41 -19.14
C GLN A 155 -2.66 4.54 -20.41
N LYS A 156 -3.98 4.32 -20.32
CA LYS A 156 -4.90 4.47 -21.47
C LYS A 156 -5.09 5.94 -21.86
N GLY A 157 -5.22 6.85 -20.90
CA GLY A 157 -5.36 8.28 -21.16
C GLY A 157 -4.15 8.87 -21.90
N GLY A 158 -2.94 8.42 -21.56
CA GLY A 158 -1.70 8.85 -22.24
C GLY A 158 -1.53 8.35 -23.68
N GLN A 159 -2.36 7.44 -24.17
CA GLN A 159 -2.32 6.99 -25.58
C GLN A 159 -3.15 7.89 -26.52
N TYR A 160 -3.95 8.81 -25.97
CA TYR A 160 -4.83 9.71 -26.73
C TYR A 160 -4.43 11.20 -26.63
N SER A 161 -3.30 11.48 -25.97
CA SER A 161 -2.67 12.80 -25.81
C SER A 161 -1.37 12.88 -26.60
#